data_AF-A0A8T6YAK9-F1
#
_entry.id   AF-A0A8T6YAK9-F1
#
_cell.length_a   1.000
_cell.length_b   1.000
_cell.length_c   1.000
_cell.angle_alpha   90.00
_cell.angle_beta   90.00
_cell.angle_gamma   90.00
#
_symmetry.space_group_name_H-M   'P 1'
#
loop_
_entity.id
_entity.type
_entity.pdbx_description
1 polymer ?
#
loop_
_entity_poly.entity_id
_entity_poly.type
_entity_poly.pdbx_seq_one_letter_code
_entity_poly.pdbx_strand_id
1 'polypeptide(L)'
;MSTKSLSLLILLATVVFISGCLDDNNGTKVDNPGSDVIPKTNLPAGFTYLGVHDIQMVIGGNSMNATEGIYRYNGDEIYIQAVKNDNPSSLLSQYKEDIRKQYKGDFSPFEDVQLNGYKATKITDYSIIKGEQRSRYSVVWANDKYMFLVGKSFDNNSLMALATTTGN
;
A
#
# COMPACT_ATOMS: atom_id res chain seq x y z
N MET A 1 48.89 -50.74 8.76
CA MET A 1 48.70 -51.70 7.65
C MET A 1 47.36 -51.42 7.00
N SER A 2 47.36 -51.44 5.68
CA SER A 2 46.33 -50.96 4.75
C SER A 2 45.08 -51.85 4.75
N THR A 3 43.89 -51.24 4.68
CA THR A 3 42.78 -51.85 3.94
C THR A 3 42.33 -50.90 2.84
N LYS A 4 42.27 -51.49 1.65
CA LYS A 4 42.10 -50.85 0.35
C LYS A 4 40.61 -50.64 0.09
N SER A 5 40.33 -49.56 -0.64
CA SER A 5 39.06 -49.23 -1.28
C SER A 5 38.51 -50.36 -2.15
N LEU A 6 37.19 -50.56 -2.13
CA LEU A 6 36.45 -51.03 -3.30
C LEU A 6 35.02 -50.44 -3.29
N SER A 7 34.76 -49.57 -4.26
CA SER A 7 33.43 -49.04 -4.59
C SER A 7 32.49 -50.14 -5.09
N LEU A 8 31.20 -50.04 -4.78
CA LEU A 8 30.15 -50.47 -5.70
C LEU A 8 28.90 -49.57 -5.59
N LEU A 9 28.61 -48.97 -6.74
CA LEU A 9 27.42 -48.23 -7.13
C LEU A 9 26.11 -49.04 -6.90
N ILE A 10 24.97 -48.36 -6.70
CA ILE A 10 23.70 -48.51 -7.48
C ILE A 10 22.52 -47.79 -6.79
N LEU A 11 21.95 -46.83 -7.55
CA LEU A 11 20.56 -46.32 -7.66
C LEU A 11 19.67 -46.21 -6.41
N LEU A 12 19.05 -45.04 -6.21
CA LEU A 12 17.78 -44.69 -6.88
C LEU A 12 17.42 -43.21 -6.65
N ALA A 13 17.08 -42.54 -7.74
CA ALA A 13 16.56 -41.18 -7.75
C ALA A 13 15.07 -41.17 -7.35
N THR A 14 14.69 -40.27 -6.45
CA THR A 14 13.39 -39.57 -6.54
C THR A 14 13.59 -38.14 -6.09
N VAL A 15 13.66 -37.25 -7.09
CA VAL A 15 13.43 -35.82 -6.88
C VAL A 15 11.94 -35.68 -6.59
N VAL A 16 11.57 -35.48 -5.33
CA VAL A 16 10.20 -35.10 -5.01
C VAL A 16 10.13 -33.59 -5.14
N PHE A 17 9.83 -33.12 -6.36
CA PHE A 17 9.25 -31.79 -6.52
C PHE A 17 7.87 -31.83 -5.87
N ILE A 18 7.78 -31.32 -4.64
CA ILE A 18 6.49 -30.99 -4.05
C ILE A 18 6.04 -29.69 -4.71
N SER A 19 5.44 -29.83 -5.90
CA SER A 19 4.54 -28.83 -6.47
C SER A 19 3.17 -29.00 -5.80
N GLY A 20 2.61 -27.92 -5.26
CA GLY A 20 1.24 -27.84 -4.75
C GLY A 20 1.23 -27.09 -3.41
N CYS A 21 0.52 -25.99 -3.25
CA CYS A 21 -0.81 -25.71 -3.79
C CYS A 21 -0.86 -24.57 -4.82
N LEU A 22 -1.38 -24.89 -6.00
CA LEU A 22 -2.36 -24.04 -6.65
C LEU A 22 -3.61 -24.09 -5.80
N ASP A 23 -3.91 -23.00 -5.11
CA ASP A 23 -5.21 -22.83 -4.48
C ASP A 23 -6.17 -22.35 -5.58
N ASP A 24 -6.79 -23.32 -6.26
CA ASP A 24 -7.98 -23.11 -7.08
C ASP A 24 -9.16 -22.81 -6.15
N ASN A 25 -9.12 -21.64 -5.52
CA ASN A 25 -10.30 -21.11 -4.87
C ASN A 25 -11.07 -20.31 -5.90
N ASN A 26 -12.28 -20.81 -6.16
CA ASN A 26 -13.34 -20.24 -6.96
C ASN A 26 -13.85 -18.92 -6.34
N GLY A 27 -12.93 -17.97 -6.14
CA GLY A 27 -13.22 -16.61 -5.75
C GLY A 27 -13.83 -15.91 -6.96
N THR A 28 -15.01 -15.36 -6.79
CA THR A 28 -15.48 -14.23 -7.60
C THR A 28 -14.29 -13.39 -7.97
N LYS A 29 -13.99 -13.27 -9.27
CA LYS A 29 -12.87 -12.48 -9.77
C LYS A 29 -13.05 -11.08 -9.22
N VAL A 30 -12.36 -10.79 -8.13
CA VAL A 30 -12.48 -9.53 -7.42
C VAL A 30 -11.81 -8.52 -8.33
N ASP A 31 -12.59 -7.54 -8.78
CA ASP A 31 -12.16 -6.58 -9.80
C ASP A 31 -11.20 -5.57 -9.14
N ASN A 32 -9.96 -5.98 -8.93
CA ASN A 32 -8.93 -5.12 -8.35
C ASN A 32 -8.61 -3.97 -9.30
N PRO A 33 -8.22 -2.79 -8.78
CA PRO A 33 -7.89 -1.61 -9.58
C PRO A 33 -6.84 -1.89 -10.68
N GLY A 34 -6.12 -3.00 -10.57
CA GLY A 34 -5.04 -3.42 -11.42
C GLY A 34 -3.74 -2.80 -10.93
N SER A 35 -2.63 -3.54 -11.00
CA SER A 35 -1.32 -3.06 -10.56
C SER A 35 -0.79 -1.83 -11.34
N ASP A 36 -1.53 -1.39 -12.36
CA ASP A 36 -1.10 -0.40 -13.35
C ASP A 36 -1.29 1.03 -12.86
N VAL A 37 -2.18 1.25 -11.89
CA VAL A 37 -2.34 2.56 -11.22
C VAL A 37 -1.31 2.80 -10.11
N ILE A 38 -0.51 1.79 -9.78
CA ILE A 38 0.58 1.86 -8.81
C ILE A 38 1.89 2.13 -9.57
N PRO A 39 2.55 3.28 -9.33
CA PRO A 39 3.75 3.66 -10.08
C PRO A 39 4.95 2.79 -9.71
N LYS A 40 5.49 2.04 -10.68
CA LYS A 40 6.64 1.15 -10.48
C LYS A 40 7.97 1.77 -10.92
N THR A 41 7.91 2.82 -11.73
CA THR A 41 9.06 3.47 -12.38
C THR A 41 8.89 4.99 -12.33
N ASN A 42 9.93 5.74 -12.70
CA ASN A 42 9.94 7.22 -12.65
C ASN A 42 9.59 7.78 -11.27
N LEU A 43 10.03 7.08 -10.22
CA LEU A 43 9.82 7.49 -8.84
C LEU A 43 10.70 8.69 -8.48
N PRO A 44 10.31 9.49 -7.49
CA PRO A 44 11.17 10.56 -6.99
C PRO A 44 12.48 9.99 -6.46
N ALA A 45 13.54 10.80 -6.51
CA ALA A 45 14.86 10.38 -6.05
C ALA A 45 14.81 9.84 -4.61
N GLY A 46 15.51 8.72 -4.38
CA GLY A 46 15.59 8.06 -3.07
C GLY A 46 14.50 7.02 -2.80
N PHE A 47 13.46 6.94 -3.63
CA PHE A 47 12.44 5.90 -3.50
C PHE A 47 12.86 4.58 -4.15
N THR A 48 12.55 3.47 -3.46
CA THR A 48 12.64 2.12 -4.00
C THR A 48 11.27 1.46 -3.96
N TYR A 49 10.75 1.02 -5.11
CA TYR A 49 9.56 0.18 -5.16
C TYR A 49 9.88 -1.23 -4.65
N LEU A 50 9.08 -1.72 -3.70
CA LEU A 50 9.30 -3.03 -3.08
C LEU A 50 8.31 -4.10 -3.56
N GLY A 51 7.10 -3.70 -3.96
CA GLY A 51 6.08 -4.64 -4.40
C GLY A 51 4.68 -4.04 -4.45
N VAL A 52 3.75 -4.86 -4.91
CA VAL A 52 2.32 -4.55 -4.95
C VAL A 52 1.54 -5.79 -4.55
N HIS A 53 0.49 -5.61 -3.76
CA HIS A 53 -0.48 -6.66 -3.45
C HIS A 53 -1.84 -6.03 -3.20
N ASP A 54 -2.86 -6.87 -3.12
CA ASP A 54 -4.20 -6.42 -2.78
C ASP A 54 -4.43 -6.47 -1.27
N ILE A 55 -5.25 -5.55 -0.78
CA ILE A 55 -5.65 -5.44 0.63
C ILE A 55 -7.15 -5.17 0.73
N GLN A 56 -7.70 -5.41 1.91
CA GLN A 56 -9.04 -4.96 2.28
C GLN A 56 -8.94 -3.67 3.11
N MET A 57 -9.69 -2.65 2.72
CA MET A 57 -9.85 -1.40 3.47
C MET A 57 -11.29 -1.29 3.97
N VAL A 58 -11.49 -0.89 5.22
CA VAL A 58 -12.84 -0.60 5.74
C VAL A 58 -13.10 0.90 5.62
N ILE A 59 -14.10 1.28 4.83
CA ILE A 59 -14.52 2.68 4.63
C ILE A 59 -16.04 2.76 4.75
N GLY A 60 -16.54 3.65 5.60
CA GLY A 60 -17.95 3.78 5.92
C GLY A 60 -18.57 2.51 6.52
N GLY A 61 -17.75 1.65 7.13
CA GLY A 61 -18.15 0.33 7.62
C GLY A 61 -18.23 -0.77 6.56
N ASN A 62 -17.90 -0.47 5.30
CA ASN A 62 -17.89 -1.46 4.21
C ASN A 62 -16.46 -1.90 3.90
N SER A 63 -16.27 -3.20 3.64
CA SER A 63 -15.00 -3.74 3.15
C SER A 63 -14.85 -3.45 1.65
N MET A 64 -13.76 -2.80 1.30
CA MET A 64 -13.42 -2.37 -0.06
C MET A 64 -12.08 -2.97 -0.46
N ASN A 65 -12.00 -3.51 -1.67
CA ASN A 65 -10.72 -3.98 -2.20
C ASN A 65 -9.87 -2.80 -2.65
N ALA A 66 -8.61 -2.81 -2.27
CA ALA A 66 -7.62 -1.83 -2.70
C ALA A 66 -6.37 -2.56 -3.21
N THR A 67 -5.68 -1.95 -4.17
CA THR A 67 -4.32 -2.35 -4.52
C THR A 67 -3.35 -1.45 -3.77
N GLU A 68 -2.39 -2.05 -3.07
CA GLU A 68 -1.38 -1.38 -2.26
C GLU A 68 0.02 -1.56 -2.88
N GLY A 69 0.66 -0.45 -3.21
CA GLY A 69 2.08 -0.40 -3.55
C GLY A 69 2.92 -0.08 -2.32
N ILE A 70 4.04 -0.78 -2.16
CA ILE A 70 4.98 -0.63 -1.05
C ILE A 70 6.25 0.06 -1.57
N TYR A 71 6.67 1.12 -0.88
CA TYR A 71 7.86 1.89 -1.23
C TYR A 71 8.74 2.09 -0.01
N ARG A 72 10.06 2.17 -0.22
CA ARG A 72 11.04 2.52 0.82
C ARG A 72 11.69 3.85 0.51
N TYR A 73 11.85 4.68 1.53
CA TYR A 73 12.58 5.95 1.49
C TYR A 73 13.33 6.16 2.81
N ASN A 74 14.65 6.35 2.75
CA ASN A 74 15.50 6.54 3.93
C ASN A 74 15.33 5.50 5.06
N GLY A 75 14.97 4.27 4.71
CA GLY A 75 14.74 3.17 5.66
C GLY A 75 13.30 3.04 6.14
N ASP A 76 12.45 4.05 5.92
CA ASP A 76 11.02 4.00 6.23
C ASP A 76 10.22 3.46 5.04
N GLU A 77 9.08 2.81 5.33
CA GLU A 77 8.14 2.34 4.32
C GLU A 77 6.95 3.29 4.20
N ILE A 78 6.55 3.57 2.96
CA ILE A 78 5.41 4.42 2.60
C ILE A 78 4.55 3.64 1.62
N TYR A 79 3.23 3.70 1.80
CA TYR A 79 2.28 2.94 0.99
C TYR A 79 1.48 3.87 0.08
N ILE A 80 1.13 3.36 -1.09
CA ILE A 80 0.13 3.95 -1.99
C ILE A 80 -1.00 2.95 -2.10
N GLN A 81 -2.20 3.34 -1.69
CA GLN A 81 -3.40 2.53 -1.78
C GLN A 81 -4.34 3.15 -2.81
N ALA A 82 -4.80 2.36 -3.76
CA ALA A 82 -5.79 2.76 -4.75
C ALA A 82 -7.06 1.93 -4.62
N VAL A 83 -8.21 2.58 -4.48
CA VAL A 83 -9.53 1.94 -4.36
C VAL A 83 -10.36 2.31 -5.57
N LYS A 84 -10.71 1.33 -6.41
CA LYS A 84 -11.63 1.51 -7.54
C LYS A 84 -13.05 1.65 -7.00
N ASN A 85 -13.79 2.66 -7.47
CA ASN A 85 -15.17 2.88 -7.05
C ASN A 85 -15.97 3.63 -8.12
N ASP A 86 -17.28 3.38 -8.20
CA ASP A 86 -18.17 4.09 -9.13
C ASP A 86 -18.42 5.55 -8.71
N ASN A 87 -18.19 5.88 -7.43
CA ASN A 87 -18.25 7.25 -6.91
C ASN A 87 -17.09 7.53 -5.91
N PRO A 88 -15.86 7.68 -6.41
CA PRO A 88 -14.68 7.88 -5.55
C PRO A 88 -14.76 9.14 -4.68
N SER A 89 -15.45 10.19 -5.13
CA SER A 89 -15.65 11.42 -4.35
C SER A 89 -16.54 11.19 -3.11
N SER A 90 -17.58 10.37 -3.25
CA SER A 90 -18.40 9.94 -2.10
C SER A 90 -17.59 9.06 -1.15
N LEU A 91 -16.80 8.13 -1.69
CA LEU A 91 -15.92 7.27 -0.89
C LEU A 91 -14.88 8.08 -0.10
N LEU A 92 -14.25 9.08 -0.72
CA LEU A 92 -13.35 10.03 -0.06
C LEU A 92 -14.04 10.76 1.09
N SER A 93 -15.29 11.18 0.89
CA SER A 93 -16.08 11.86 1.93
C SER A 93 -16.36 10.94 3.11
N GLN A 94 -16.68 9.67 2.85
CA GLN A 94 -16.86 8.65 3.90
C GLN A 94 -15.55 8.36 4.65
N TYR A 95 -14.43 8.23 3.92
CA TYR A 95 -13.12 8.02 4.53
C TYR A 95 -12.74 9.17 5.47
N LYS A 96 -12.95 10.43 5.05
CA LYS A 96 -12.73 11.60 5.91
C LYS A 96 -13.64 11.57 7.14
N GLU A 97 -14.88 11.13 7.00
CA GLU A 97 -15.82 11.02 8.11
C GLU A 97 -15.41 9.93 9.13
N ASP A 98 -14.91 8.78 8.66
CA ASP A 98 -14.38 7.75 9.55
C ASP A 98 -13.20 8.26 10.38
N ILE A 99 -12.33 9.06 9.76
CA ILE A 99 -11.22 9.72 10.47
C ILE A 99 -11.76 10.71 11.51
N ARG A 100 -12.77 11.52 11.20
CA ARG A 100 -13.39 12.41 12.20
C ARG A 100 -13.95 11.63 13.38
N LYS A 101 -14.63 10.51 13.14
CA LYS A 101 -15.17 9.66 14.20
C LYS A 101 -14.06 9.06 15.08
N GLN A 102 -12.88 8.79 14.50
CA GLN A 102 -11.72 8.33 15.26
C GLN A 102 -11.20 9.40 16.23
N TYR A 103 -11.17 10.67 15.80
CA TYR A 103 -10.76 11.80 16.62
C TYR A 103 -11.97 12.46 17.28
N LYS A 104 -12.35 12.01 18.48
CA LYS A 104 -13.45 12.60 19.27
C LYS A 104 -13.26 14.12 19.43
N GLY A 105 -14.34 14.90 19.28
CA GLY A 105 -14.35 16.35 19.49
C GLY A 105 -14.11 17.18 18.23
N ASP A 106 -13.68 18.43 18.38
CA ASP A 106 -13.53 19.41 17.29
C ASP A 106 -12.20 19.32 16.53
N PHE A 107 -11.37 18.30 16.80
CA PHE A 107 -10.08 18.14 16.13
C PHE A 107 -10.27 17.72 14.67
N SER A 108 -9.93 18.60 13.74
CA SER A 108 -9.88 18.31 12.32
C SER A 108 -8.42 18.17 11.86
N PRO A 109 -7.92 16.96 11.55
CA PRO A 109 -6.55 16.76 11.07
C PRO A 109 -6.36 17.17 9.59
N PHE A 110 -7.36 17.79 8.98
CA PHE A 110 -7.44 18.00 7.53
C PHE A 110 -6.93 19.37 7.09
N GLU A 111 -6.11 19.36 6.05
CA GLU A 111 -5.69 20.53 5.30
C GLU A 111 -5.97 20.28 3.82
N ASP A 112 -6.66 21.20 3.16
CA ASP A 112 -6.89 21.11 1.72
C ASP A 112 -5.61 21.46 0.96
N VAL A 113 -5.22 20.58 0.03
CA VAL A 113 -4.02 20.74 -0.82
C VAL A 113 -4.37 20.41 -2.27
N GLN A 114 -3.45 20.72 -3.19
CA GLN A 114 -3.59 20.35 -4.60
C GLN A 114 -2.55 19.29 -4.94
N LEU A 115 -2.98 18.25 -5.66
CA LEU A 115 -2.11 17.17 -6.13
C LEU A 115 -2.48 16.82 -7.56
N ASN A 116 -1.55 17.00 -8.50
CA ASN A 116 -1.76 16.70 -9.93
C ASN A 116 -3.04 17.34 -10.54
N GLY A 117 -3.41 18.53 -10.07
CA GLY A 117 -4.62 19.24 -10.50
C GLY A 117 -5.91 18.78 -9.79
N TYR A 118 -5.85 17.77 -8.94
CA TYR A 118 -6.96 17.31 -8.11
C TYR A 118 -6.95 17.98 -6.74
N LYS A 119 -8.15 18.30 -6.24
CA LYS A 119 -8.34 18.69 -4.84
C LYS A 119 -8.05 17.47 -3.96
N ALA A 120 -7.04 17.61 -3.11
CA ALA A 120 -6.60 16.59 -2.19
C ALA A 120 -6.76 17.08 -0.74
N THR A 121 -6.74 16.15 0.20
CA THR A 121 -6.73 16.43 1.63
C THR A 121 -5.48 15.82 2.23
N LYS A 122 -4.60 16.67 2.75
CA LYS A 122 -3.51 16.25 3.64
C LYS A 122 -4.08 16.01 5.04
N ILE A 123 -3.64 14.94 5.67
CA ILE A 123 -4.08 14.51 6.99
C ILE A 123 -2.85 14.46 7.89
N THR A 124 -2.90 15.18 9.01
CA THR A 124 -1.84 15.15 10.01
C THR A 124 -2.35 14.46 11.27
N ASP A 125 -1.78 13.30 11.57
CA ASP A 125 -1.93 12.66 12.88
C ASP A 125 -0.62 12.66 13.67
N TYR A 126 -0.66 12.08 14.87
CA TYR A 126 0.49 12.02 15.76
C TYR A 126 0.76 10.60 16.23
N SER A 127 2.04 10.28 16.39
CA SER A 127 2.52 9.03 16.97
C SER A 127 3.56 9.34 18.04
N ILE A 128 3.65 8.49 19.06
CA ILE A 128 4.67 8.59 20.10
C ILE A 128 5.85 7.70 19.70
N ILE A 129 7.01 8.30 19.44
CA ILE A 129 8.26 7.61 19.16
C ILE A 129 9.25 7.96 20.26
N LYS A 130 9.75 6.94 20.98
CA LYS A 130 10.75 7.12 22.05
C LYS A 130 10.34 8.17 23.10
N GLY A 131 9.04 8.28 23.39
CA GLY A 131 8.49 9.24 24.35
C GLY A 131 8.16 10.63 23.79
N GLU A 132 8.51 10.90 22.53
CA GLU A 132 8.21 12.17 21.87
C GLU A 132 7.04 12.03 20.90
N GLN A 133 6.13 13.01 20.94
CA GLN A 133 5.06 13.11 19.96
C GLN A 133 5.63 13.63 18.63
N ARG A 134 5.40 12.87 17.55
CA ARG A 134 5.82 13.23 16.19
C ARG A 134 4.64 13.18 15.24
N SER A 135 4.56 14.16 14.35
CA SER A 135 3.54 14.20 13.30
C SER A 135 3.77 13.10 12.26
N ARG A 136 2.68 12.47 11.82
CA ARG A 136 2.65 11.64 10.61
C ARG A 136 1.65 12.21 9.63
N TYR A 137 2.01 12.10 8.37
CA TYR A 137 1.29 12.66 7.27
C TYR A 137 0.74 11.54 6.39
N SER A 138 -0.46 11.77 5.88
CA SER A 138 -0.98 11.09 4.71
C SER A 138 -1.68 12.11 3.81
N VAL A 139 -1.89 11.74 2.55
CA VAL A 139 -2.67 12.55 1.61
C VAL A 139 -3.64 11.65 0.87
N VAL A 140 -4.88 12.12 0.76
CA VAL A 140 -5.98 11.38 0.13
C VAL A 140 -6.68 12.27 -0.88
N TRP A 141 -7.04 11.71 -2.03
CA TRP A 141 -7.82 12.40 -3.05
C TRP A 141 -8.55 11.38 -3.92
N ALA A 142 -9.36 11.89 -4.83
CA ALA A 142 -10.13 11.08 -5.77
C ALA A 142 -10.04 11.66 -7.17
N ASN A 143 -10.02 10.77 -8.17
CA ASN A 143 -10.33 11.11 -9.56
C ASN A 143 -11.64 10.40 -9.97
N ASP A 144 -11.91 10.32 -11.27
CA ASP A 144 -13.16 9.77 -11.79
C ASP A 144 -13.34 8.26 -11.54
N LYS A 145 -12.27 7.53 -11.22
CA LYS A 145 -12.26 6.06 -11.12
C LYS A 145 -11.75 5.54 -9.78
N TYR A 146 -10.88 6.28 -9.12
CA TYR A 146 -10.15 5.80 -7.95
C TYR A 146 -10.13 6.83 -6.84
N MET A 147 -10.19 6.35 -5.60
CA MET A 147 -9.69 7.06 -4.44
C MET A 147 -8.25 6.60 -4.19
N PHE A 148 -7.33 7.54 -4.02
CA PHE A 148 -5.94 7.27 -3.68
C PHE A 148 -5.65 7.73 -2.26
N LEU A 149 -4.87 6.94 -1.54
CA LEU A 149 -4.30 7.27 -0.24
C LEU A 149 -2.80 7.01 -0.28
N VAL A 150 -2.00 8.02 0.07
CA VAL A 150 -0.55 7.89 0.21
C VAL A 150 -0.18 8.16 1.65
N GLY A 151 0.57 7.26 2.26
CA GLY A 151 1.01 7.38 3.64
C GLY A 151 1.24 6.04 4.32
N LYS A 152 1.50 6.03 5.63
CA LYS A 152 1.83 7.21 6.46
C LYS A 152 3.34 7.48 6.43
N SER A 153 3.75 8.73 6.50
CA SER A 153 5.17 9.13 6.57
C SER A 153 5.42 10.15 7.68
N PHE A 154 6.60 10.14 8.31
CA PHE A 154 7.06 11.21 9.20
C PHE A 154 7.69 12.40 8.45
N ASP A 155 7.90 12.25 7.15
CA ASP A 155 8.44 13.27 6.26
C ASP A 155 7.38 13.66 5.23
N ASN A 156 6.83 14.87 5.39
CA ASN A 156 5.82 15.41 4.49
C ASN A 156 6.35 15.62 3.05
N ASN A 157 7.64 15.95 2.89
CA ASN A 157 8.18 16.24 1.56
C ASN A 157 8.29 14.95 0.73
N SER A 158 8.80 13.87 1.33
CA SER A 158 8.86 12.57 0.66
C SER A 158 7.46 12.01 0.39
N LEU A 159 6.51 12.17 1.32
CA LEU A 159 5.11 11.81 1.12
C LEU A 159 4.53 12.51 -0.11
N MET A 160 4.63 13.84 -0.16
CA MET A 160 4.07 14.63 -1.25
C MET A 160 4.77 14.31 -2.58
N ALA A 161 6.10 14.13 -2.57
CA ALA A 161 6.84 13.72 -3.76
C ALA A 161 6.34 12.38 -4.30
N LEU A 162 6.15 11.37 -3.45
CA LEU A 162 5.61 10.08 -3.89
C LEU A 162 4.17 10.22 -4.40
N ALA A 163 3.33 11.00 -3.71
CA ALA A 163 1.94 11.20 -4.11
C ALA A 163 1.81 11.83 -5.51
N THR A 164 2.74 12.69 -5.92
CA THR A 164 2.72 13.27 -7.29
C THR A 164 2.92 12.24 -8.42
N THR A 165 3.34 11.01 -8.11
CA THR A 165 3.51 9.95 -9.13
C THR A 165 2.22 9.19 -9.46
N THR A 166 1.11 9.55 -8.83
CA THR A 166 -0.16 8.81 -8.90
C THR A 166 -1.30 9.66 -9.45
N GLY A 167 -2.42 9.02 -9.83
CA GLY A 167 -3.62 9.73 -10.30
C GLY A 167 -3.47 10.43 -11.66
N ASN A 168 -2.44 10.08 -12.42
CA ASN A 168 -2.26 10.49 -13.82
C ASN A 168 -3.15 9.68 -14.77
#